data_AF-A0A1T5GP85-F1
#
_entry.id   AF-A0A1T5GP85-F1
#
_cell.length_a   1.000
_cell.length_b   1.000
_cell.length_c   1.000
_cell.angle_alpha   90.00
_cell.angle_beta   90.00
_cell.angle_gamma   90.00
#
_symmetry.space_group_name_H-M   'P 1'
#
loop_
_entity.id
_entity.type
_entity.pdbx_description
1 polymer ?
#
loop_
_entity_poly.entity_id
_entity_poly.type
_entity_poly.pdbx_seq_one_letter_code
_entity_poly.pdbx_strand_id
1 'polypeptide(L)'
;MNPRVKEILSIKPYIIEALWSDDKVRKIDFGSFLSDYFQKEQSHYYKILNEQRFLEAKTDGRTIYWDDVSEMVDYDGKLIPAPLDFCPDVLFEQSVLAD
;
A
#
# COMPACT_ATOMS: atom_id res chain seq x y z
N MET A 1 -12.26 -15.42 -5.68
CA MET A 1 -11.73 -14.07 -5.45
C MET A 1 -10.85 -14.16 -4.22
N ASN A 2 -9.63 -13.63 -4.26
CA ASN A 2 -8.77 -13.64 -3.09
C ASN A 2 -9.37 -12.77 -1.98
N PRO A 3 -9.09 -13.06 -0.70
CA PRO A 3 -9.42 -12.19 0.41
C PRO A 3 -8.99 -10.74 0.17
N ARG A 4 -9.69 -9.79 0.80
CA ARG A 4 -9.41 -8.36 0.72
C ARG A 4 -9.03 -7.81 2.08
N VAL A 5 -8.28 -6.72 2.10
CA VAL A 5 -7.90 -6.03 3.35
C VAL A 5 -9.15 -5.39 3.94
N LYS A 6 -9.48 -5.70 5.19
CA LYS A 6 -10.65 -5.19 5.92
C LYS A 6 -10.27 -4.04 6.84
N GLU A 7 -9.18 -4.18 7.56
CA GLU A 7 -8.71 -3.23 8.56
C GLU A 7 -7.19 -3.33 8.71
N ILE A 8 -6.50 -2.19 8.84
CA ILE A 8 -5.09 -2.15 9.20
C ILE A 8 -4.99 -2.20 10.73
N LEU A 9 -4.28 -3.21 11.25
CA LEU A 9 -4.10 -3.41 12.69
C LEU A 9 -2.84 -2.72 13.21
N SER A 10 -1.76 -2.76 12.43
CA SER A 10 -0.53 -2.04 12.76
C SER A 10 0.27 -1.66 11.52
N ILE A 11 0.98 -0.54 11.62
CA ILE A 11 1.94 -0.09 10.61
C ILE A 11 3.28 0.11 11.30
N LYS A 12 4.30 -0.59 10.81
CA LYS A 12 5.72 -0.41 11.14
C LYS A 12 6.45 0.03 9.88
N PRO A 13 7.68 0.57 9.96
CA PRO A 13 8.44 0.89 8.76
C PRO A 13 8.46 -0.29 7.78
N TYR A 14 7.87 -0.06 6.60
CA TYR A 14 7.72 -1.00 5.49
C TYR A 14 6.94 -2.28 5.75
N ILE A 15 6.24 -2.39 6.88
CA ILE A 15 5.50 -3.59 7.26
C ILE A 15 4.09 -3.17 7.68
N ILE A 16 3.08 -3.77 7.04
CA ILE A 16 1.68 -3.59 7.42
C ILE A 16 1.10 -4.92 7.86
N GLU A 17 0.46 -4.91 9.02
CA GLU A 17 -0.34 -6.02 9.51
C GLU A 17 -1.81 -5.64 9.42
N ALA A 18 -2.62 -6.50 8.81
CA ALA A 18 -4.01 -6.21 8.52
C ALA A 18 -4.90 -7.43 8.75
N LEU A 19 -6.15 -7.17 9.15
CA LEU A 19 -7.23 -8.14 9.14
C LEU A 19 -7.81 -8.23 7.73
N TRP A 20 -8.04 -9.45 7.26
CA TRP A 20 -8.57 -9.72 5.93
C TRP A 20 -10.00 -10.26 5.98
N SER A 21 -10.68 -10.26 4.83
CA SER A 21 -12.06 -10.70 4.70
C SER A 21 -12.27 -12.20 4.95
N ASP A 22 -11.20 -13.00 5.06
CA ASP A 22 -11.23 -14.39 5.53
C ASP A 22 -11.03 -14.53 7.05
N ASP A 23 -11.16 -13.40 7.77
CA ASP A 23 -10.94 -13.25 9.22
C ASP A 23 -9.54 -13.66 9.69
N LYS A 24 -8.58 -13.70 8.77
CA LYS A 24 -7.17 -13.96 9.08
C LYS A 24 -6.38 -12.66 9.14
N VAL A 25 -5.43 -12.63 10.06
CA VAL A 25 -4.43 -11.56 10.11
C VAL A 25 -3.27 -11.94 9.21
N ARG A 26 -2.85 -11.01 8.38
CA ARG A 26 -1.70 -11.20 7.49
C ARG A 26 -0.77 -10.00 7.57
N LYS A 27 0.51 -10.30 7.38
CA LYS A 27 1.60 -9.34 7.34
C LYS A 27 2.07 -9.18 5.89
N ILE A 28 2.31 -7.94 5.49
CA ILE A 28 2.81 -7.57 4.18
C ILE A 28 4.12 -6.82 4.40
N ASP A 29 5.21 -7.31 3.80
CA ASP A 29 6.53 -6.68 3.84
C ASP A 29 6.75 -5.88 2.55
N PHE A 30 6.44 -4.59 2.61
CA PHE A 30 6.63 -3.65 1.51
C PHE A 30 8.10 -3.35 1.24
N GLY A 31 9.00 -3.57 2.22
CA GLY A 31 10.43 -3.35 2.04
C GLY A 31 11.03 -4.38 1.08
N SER A 32 10.62 -5.64 1.26
CA SER A 32 10.96 -6.73 0.33
C SER A 32 10.22 -6.59 -0.99
N PHE A 33 8.91 -6.28 -0.95
CA PHE A 33 8.09 -6.17 -2.16
C PHE A 33 8.52 -5.01 -3.08
N LEU A 34 8.99 -3.89 -2.52
CA LEU A 34 9.39 -2.70 -3.26
C LEU A 34 10.92 -2.49 -3.29
N SER A 35 11.71 -3.53 -3.00
CA SER A 35 13.17 -3.45 -2.93
C SER A 35 13.81 -2.78 -4.17
N ASP A 36 13.26 -3.06 -5.35
CA ASP A 36 13.77 -2.58 -6.63
C ASP A 36 13.50 -1.08 -6.87
N TYR A 37 12.70 -0.45 -6.01
CA TYR A 37 12.33 0.96 -6.12
C TYR A 37 13.07 1.86 -5.14
N PHE A 38 13.84 1.31 -4.19
CA PHE A 38 14.61 2.10 -3.20
C PHE A 38 15.64 3.05 -3.82
N GLN A 39 16.06 2.82 -5.05
CA GLN A 39 17.02 3.68 -5.77
C GLN A 39 16.39 4.41 -6.95
N LYS A 40 15.06 4.29 -7.14
CA LYS A 40 14.35 4.87 -8.28
C LYS A 40 13.59 6.12 -7.84
N GLU A 41 14.29 7.21 -7.57
CA GLU A 41 13.71 8.46 -7.05
C GLU A 41 12.56 9.03 -7.89
N GLN A 42 12.53 8.74 -9.19
CA GLN A 42 11.47 9.16 -10.10
C GLN A 42 10.19 8.29 -10.02
N SER A 43 10.25 7.15 -9.33
CA SER A 43 9.12 6.25 -9.17
C SER A 43 8.14 6.77 -8.12
N HIS A 44 6.83 6.67 -8.39
CA HIS A 44 5.80 6.95 -7.38
C HIS A 44 5.99 6.09 -6.10
N TYR A 45 6.49 4.87 -6.25
CA TYR A 45 6.79 3.97 -5.12
C TYR A 45 7.90 4.50 -4.22
N TYR A 46 8.86 5.27 -4.75
CA TYR A 46 9.94 5.84 -3.93
C TYR A 46 9.41 6.79 -2.86
N LYS A 47 8.30 7.50 -3.13
CA LYS A 47 7.69 8.43 -2.18
C LYS A 47 7.15 7.72 -0.93
N ILE A 48 6.61 6.51 -1.07
CA ILE A 48 6.14 5.69 0.07
C ILE A 48 7.28 4.88 0.70
N LEU A 49 8.46 4.83 0.08
CA LEU A 49 9.68 4.28 0.69
C LEU A 49 10.37 5.26 1.65
N ASN A 50 9.78 6.44 1.89
CA ASN A 50 10.10 7.26 3.04
C ASN A 50 9.32 6.75 4.26
N GLU A 51 10.00 6.42 5.36
CA GLU A 51 9.35 5.84 6.56
C GLU A 51 8.17 6.67 7.07
N GLN A 52 8.29 8.01 7.12
CA GLN A 52 7.21 8.85 7.62
C GLN A 52 5.98 8.77 6.72
N ARG A 53 6.19 8.79 5.39
CA ARG A 53 5.09 8.61 4.43
C ARG A 53 4.52 7.21 4.46
N PHE A 54 5.35 6.18 4.66
CA PHE A 54 4.87 4.81 4.77
C PHE A 54 3.87 4.65 5.93
N LEU A 55 4.14 5.29 7.07
CA LEU A 55 3.28 5.24 8.25
C LEU A 55 1.88 5.87 8.03
N GLU A 56 1.70 6.65 6.97
CA GLU A 56 0.42 7.28 6.62
C GLU A 56 -0.52 6.35 5.82
N ALA A 57 -0.19 5.06 5.69
CA ALA A 57 -0.99 4.10 4.94
C ALA A 57 -2.43 4.02 5.48
N LYS A 58 -3.39 3.91 4.56
CA LYS A 58 -4.82 3.81 4.84
C LYS A 58 -5.42 2.61 4.14
N THR A 59 -6.62 2.23 4.56
CA THR A 59 -7.44 1.23 3.88
C THR A 59 -8.86 1.74 3.70
N ASP A 60 -9.49 1.37 2.60
CA ASP A 60 -10.90 1.61 2.29
C ASP A 60 -11.77 0.37 2.57
N GLY A 61 -11.20 -0.65 3.23
CA GLY A 61 -11.83 -1.95 3.43
C GLY A 61 -11.77 -2.87 2.21
N ARG A 62 -10.91 -2.55 1.23
CA ARG A 62 -10.61 -3.41 0.07
C ARG A 62 -9.12 -3.51 -0.22
N THR A 63 -8.40 -2.39 -0.11
CA THR A 63 -6.97 -2.29 -0.39
C THR A 63 -6.22 -1.45 0.63
N ILE A 64 -4.91 -1.32 0.47
CA ILE A 64 -4.04 -0.38 1.17
C ILE A 64 -3.61 0.69 0.17
N TYR A 65 -3.69 1.96 0.59
CA TYR A 65 -3.32 3.11 -0.21
C TYR A 65 -2.65 4.22 0.61
N TRP A 66 -2.00 5.13 -0.10
CA TRP A 66 -1.42 6.36 0.45
C TRP A 66 -1.94 7.56 -0.33
N ASP A 67 -2.42 8.59 0.35
CA ASP A 67 -2.89 9.82 -0.28
C ASP A 67 -1.74 10.68 -0.82
N ASP A 68 -2.02 11.48 -1.85
CA ASP A 68 -1.11 12.49 -2.41
C ASP A 68 0.27 11.96 -2.88
N VAL A 69 0.32 10.69 -3.29
CA VAL A 69 1.56 10.05 -3.76
C VAL A 69 1.71 10.15 -5.29
N SER A 70 0.62 9.98 -6.03
CA SER A 70 0.62 10.07 -7.49
C SER A 70 -0.09 11.34 -7.97
N GLU A 71 -0.03 11.60 -9.27
CA GLU A 71 -0.73 12.70 -9.91
C GLU A 71 -1.59 12.11 -11.04
N MET A 72 -2.82 12.58 -11.18
CA MET A 72 -3.68 12.23 -12.30
C MET A 72 -4.08 13.48 -13.07
N VAL A 73 -4.30 13.34 -14.38
CA VAL A 73 -4.82 14.42 -15.22
C VAL A 73 -6.35 14.43 -15.11
N ASP A 74 -6.90 15.51 -14.58
CA ASP A 74 -8.33 15.77 -14.51
C ASP A 74 -8.89 16.09 -15.89
N TYR A 75 -10.22 16.06 -16.04
CA TYR A 75 -10.92 16.30 -17.30
C TYR A 75 -10.65 17.68 -17.90
N ASP A 76 -10.24 18.66 -17.10
CA ASP A 76 -9.85 20.01 -17.52
C ASP A 76 -8.36 20.12 -17.91
N GLY A 77 -7.62 19.01 -17.88
CA GLY A 77 -6.20 18.93 -18.20
C GLY A 77 -5.26 19.28 -17.05
N LYS A 78 -5.77 19.56 -15.84
CA LYS A 78 -4.92 19.84 -14.67
C LYS A 78 -4.42 18.57 -14.01
N LEU A 79 -3.22 18.65 -13.45
CA LEU A 79 -2.71 17.61 -12.56
C LEU A 79 -3.33 17.79 -11.18
N ILE A 80 -4.00 16.77 -10.68
CA ILE A 80 -4.55 16.71 -9.33
C ILE A 80 -3.86 15.59 -8.54
N PRO A 81 -3.67 15.76 -7.22
CA PRO A 81 -3.16 14.70 -6.36
C PRO A 81 -4.04 13.46 -6.43
N ALA A 82 -3.40 12.29 -6.47
CA ALA A 82 -4.06 11.01 -6.54
C ALA A 82 -3.45 10.04 -5.53
N PRO A 83 -4.26 9.16 -4.92
CA PRO A 83 -3.73 8.14 -4.05
C PRO A 83 -2.88 7.15 -4.86
N LEU A 84 -1.94 6.51 -4.18
CA LEU A 84 -1.28 5.30 -4.67
C LEU A 84 -1.87 4.11 -3.93
N ASP A 85 -2.67 3.31 -4.62
CA ASP A 85 -3.21 2.05 -4.13
C ASP A 85 -2.50 0.86 -4.76
N PHE A 86 -2.54 -0.28 -4.05
CA PHE A 86 -2.04 -1.54 -4.58
C PHE A 86 -3.18 -2.45 -5.01
N CYS A 87 -2.96 -3.27 -6.02
CA CYS A 87 -3.94 -4.29 -6.38
C CYS A 87 -4.14 -5.25 -5.19
N PRO A 88 -5.37 -5.48 -4.70
CA PRO A 88 -5.61 -6.37 -3.57
C PRO A 88 -5.14 -7.82 -3.79
N ASP A 89 -5.15 -8.29 -5.05
CA ASP A 89 -4.65 -9.62 -5.39
C ASP A 89 -3.12 -9.70 -5.24
N VAL A 90 -2.39 -8.66 -5.64
CA VAL A 90 -0.94 -8.57 -5.42
C VAL A 90 -0.62 -8.48 -3.94
N LEU A 91 -1.37 -7.67 -3.18
CA LEU A 91 -1.21 -7.60 -1.73
C LEU A 91 -1.40 -8.99 -1.08
N PHE A 92 -2.35 -9.78 -1.58
CA PHE A 92 -2.61 -11.12 -1.05
C PHE A 92 -1.44 -12.07 -1.34
N GLU A 93 -0.94 -12.06 -2.57
CA GLU A 93 0.22 -12.86 -2.99
C GLU A 93 1.49 -12.54 -2.22
N GLN A 94 1.69 -11.26 -1.88
CA GLN A 94 2.85 -10.79 -1.11
C GLN A 94 2.64 -10.87 0.41
N SER A 95 1.48 -11.35 0.87
CA SER A 95 1.16 -11.46 2.29
C SER A 95 1.47 -12.85 2.86
N VAL A 96 1.83 -12.89 4.14
CA VAL A 96 1.96 -14.13 4.91
C VAL A 96 1.02 -14.09 6.11
N LEU A 97 0.54 -15.26 6.56
CA LEU A 97 -0.26 -15.32 7.79
C LEU A 97 0.59 -14.82 8.98
N ALA A 98 0.00 -13.99 9.82
CA ALA A 98 0.60 -13.61 11.09
C ALA A 98 0.39 -14.77 12.08
N ASP A 99 1.44 -15.10 12.85
CA ASP A 99 1.43 -16.12 13.91
C ASP A 99 0.77 -15.60 15.20
#